data_AF-A0A535JTE6-F1
#
_entry.id   AF-A0A535JTE6-F1
#
_cell.length_a   1.000
_cell.length_b   1.000
_cell.length_c   1.000
_cell.angle_alpha   90.00
_cell.angle_beta   90.00
_cell.angle_gamma   90.00
#
_symmetry.space_group_name_H-M   'P 1'
#
loop_
_entity.id
_entity.type
_entity.pdbx_description
1 polymer ?
#
loop_
_entity_poly.entity_id
_entity_poly.type
_entity_poly.pdbx_seq_one_letter_code
_entity_poly.pdbx_strand_id
1 'polypeptide(L)'
;MENHDFAWAAGFFDGEGWANRSGRGVQSRINQAGVDGIPEVLTKFRRIVGVGRIKGPVIVEGKQPLYFWEATSRPDLVQVVERIGPWLCSVKRAQFARTLDGPLPAQVWPGSMSEELAWAGGFFDGEGSTCLDKHRTHADFFVPVLYVPQSAASGIAPELLRLQSAVGLGTISGLRKSKPPRKPYRRWRVFTIEKVFRALHMLWPFIGNVKREQARRAMQIVLAQPDLVRGNPAFGVSGARYCLRGHDKWNAPIRPFKGRGKNEEDPMNHLRQCLACVREAAQARRNKKRRR
;
A
#
# COMPACT_ATOMS: atom_id res chain seq x y z
N MET A 1 14.71 23.07 7.66
CA MET A 1 14.03 21.77 7.53
C MET A 1 12.63 22.06 7.04
N GLU A 2 12.24 21.50 5.91
CA GLU A 2 10.99 21.86 5.22
C GLU A 2 9.79 21.11 5.84
N ASN A 3 8.57 21.64 5.71
CA ASN A 3 7.35 20.94 6.18
C ASN A 3 7.19 19.54 5.57
N HIS A 4 7.71 19.33 4.35
CA HIS A 4 7.74 18.01 3.72
C HIS A 4 8.53 16.97 4.51
N ASP A 5 9.63 17.35 5.17
CA ASP A 5 10.41 16.43 6.00
C ASP A 5 9.60 16.00 7.23
N PHE A 6 8.92 16.94 7.90
CA PHE A 6 8.07 16.62 9.04
C PHE A 6 6.86 15.76 8.64
N ALA A 7 6.22 16.08 7.51
CA ALA A 7 5.13 15.29 6.96
C ALA A 7 5.58 13.87 6.61
N TRP A 8 6.73 13.73 5.92
CA TRP A 8 7.34 12.43 5.62
C TRP A 8 7.64 11.65 6.91
N ALA A 9 8.23 12.28 7.92
CA ALA A 9 8.55 11.61 9.18
C ALA A 9 7.29 11.16 9.92
N ALA A 10 6.21 11.95 9.88
CA ALA A 10 4.91 11.57 10.42
C ALA A 10 4.34 10.33 9.70
N GLY A 11 4.39 10.30 8.36
CA GLY A 11 3.93 9.16 7.59
C GLY A 11 4.72 7.89 7.88
N PHE A 12 6.05 8.01 7.96
CA PHE A 12 6.92 6.89 8.31
C PHE A 12 6.62 6.36 9.72
N PHE A 13 6.38 7.26 10.70
CA PHE A 13 5.97 6.88 12.05
C PHE A 13 4.57 6.25 12.08
N ASP A 14 3.61 6.74 11.29
CA ASP A 14 2.26 6.17 11.19
C ASP A 14 2.28 4.72 10.69
N GLY A 15 3.25 4.37 9.83
CA GLY A 15 3.51 3.00 9.42
C GLY A 15 4.14 2.18 10.54
N GLU A 16 5.39 2.50 10.86
CA GLU A 16 6.28 1.59 11.58
C GLU A 16 6.45 1.92 13.08
N GLY A 17 6.05 3.12 13.47
CA GLY A 17 6.28 3.67 14.80
C GLY A 17 5.26 3.22 15.83
N TRP A 18 5.64 3.30 17.09
CA TRP A 18 4.69 3.22 18.21
C TRP A 18 5.20 4.03 19.40
N ALA A 19 4.28 4.40 20.28
CA ALA A 19 4.57 5.03 21.57
C ALA A 19 3.74 4.38 22.68
N ASN A 20 4.36 4.11 23.82
CA ASN A 20 3.68 3.60 25.01
C ASN A 20 4.41 4.01 26.31
N ARG A 21 3.77 3.71 27.44
CA ARG A 21 4.46 3.70 28.74
C ARG A 21 5.14 2.34 28.95
N SER A 22 6.32 2.37 29.53
CA SER A 22 7.10 1.18 29.88
C SER A 22 7.56 1.28 31.34
N GLY A 23 6.93 0.52 32.22
CA GLY A 23 7.08 0.66 33.67
C GLY A 23 6.72 2.08 34.13
N ARG A 24 7.67 2.76 34.79
CA ARG A 24 7.54 4.18 35.19
C ARG A 24 7.95 5.18 34.10
N GLY A 25 8.48 4.69 32.97
CA GLY A 25 8.99 5.51 31.88
C GLY A 25 8.05 5.61 30.68
N VAL A 26 8.51 6.34 29.67
CA VAL A 26 7.88 6.44 28.36
C VAL A 26 8.81 5.89 27.29
N GLN A 27 8.27 5.38 26.20
CA GLN A 27 9.06 4.83 25.11
C GLN A 27 8.37 5.07 23.78
N SER A 28 9.16 5.41 22.77
CA SER A 28 8.75 5.40 21.38
C SER A 28 9.81 4.72 20.53
N ARG A 29 9.39 3.92 19.56
CA ARG A 29 10.29 3.12 18.73
C ARG A 29 9.77 2.98 17.31
N ILE A 30 10.69 2.93 16.35
CA ILE A 30 10.48 2.51 14.96
C ILE A 30 11.46 1.37 14.67
N ASN A 31 10.98 0.27 14.10
CA ASN A 31 11.81 -0.86 13.71
C ASN A 31 11.98 -0.90 12.19
N GLN A 32 13.18 -1.21 11.71
CA GLN A 32 13.43 -1.48 10.29
C GLN A 32 14.49 -2.56 10.11
N ALA A 33 14.24 -3.46 9.17
CA ALA A 33 15.25 -4.44 8.75
C ALA A 33 16.27 -3.77 7.82
N GLY A 34 17.54 -4.15 7.95
CA GLY A 34 18.62 -3.69 7.09
C GLY A 34 19.64 -4.80 6.87
N VAL A 35 19.86 -5.18 5.60
CA VAL A 35 20.86 -6.21 5.26
C VAL A 35 22.27 -5.60 5.24
N ASP A 36 22.38 -4.36 4.75
CA ASP A 36 23.67 -3.70 4.48
C ASP A 36 24.01 -2.61 5.52
N GLY A 37 23.49 -2.74 6.74
CA GLY A 37 23.70 -1.78 7.83
C GLY A 37 22.45 -0.99 8.23
N ILE A 38 22.65 0.16 8.88
CA ILE A 38 21.57 1.00 9.40
C ILE A 38 20.69 1.50 8.23
N PRO A 39 19.38 1.21 8.24
CA PRO A 39 18.46 1.68 7.21
C PRO A 39 18.43 3.22 7.10
N GLU A 40 18.59 3.74 5.88
CA GLU A 40 18.61 5.19 5.59
C GLU A 40 17.38 5.91 6.19
N VAL A 41 16.22 5.27 6.15
CA VAL A 41 14.95 5.82 6.68
C VAL A 41 15.00 6.07 8.19
N LEU A 42 15.72 5.26 8.97
CA LEU A 42 15.91 5.50 10.42
C LEU A 42 16.83 6.70 10.64
N THR A 43 17.90 6.82 9.85
CA THR A 43 18.83 7.96 9.90
C THR A 43 18.14 9.25 9.50
N LYS A 44 17.35 9.24 8.43
CA LYS A 44 16.52 10.37 7.97
C LYS A 44 15.52 10.76 9.05
N PHE A 45 14.77 9.80 9.61
CA PHE A 45 13.82 10.08 10.69
C PHE A 45 14.49 10.71 11.90
N ARG A 46 15.60 10.13 12.40
CA ARG A 46 16.36 10.67 13.54
C ARG A 46 16.82 12.11 13.29
N ARG A 47 17.34 12.39 12.08
CA ARG A 47 17.76 13.75 11.70
C ARG A 47 16.59 14.74 11.74
N ILE A 48 15.40 14.32 11.31
CA ILE A 48 14.20 15.17 11.25
C ILE A 48 13.68 15.49 12.65
N VAL A 49 13.53 14.48 13.51
CA VAL A 49 13.03 14.69 14.88
C VAL A 49 14.08 15.28 15.82
N GLY A 50 15.36 15.10 15.52
CA GLY A 50 16.50 15.65 16.27
C GLY A 50 16.81 14.94 17.58
N VAL A 51 16.04 13.91 17.96
CA VAL A 51 16.17 13.16 19.21
C VAL A 51 16.16 11.65 19.00
N GLY A 52 16.39 10.92 20.08
CA GLY A 52 16.47 9.47 20.08
C GLY A 52 17.77 8.92 19.51
N ARG A 53 17.92 7.61 19.64
CA ARG A 53 19.14 6.87 19.26
C ARG A 53 18.77 5.73 18.34
N ILE A 54 19.62 5.45 17.35
CA ILE A 54 19.51 4.24 16.54
C ILE A 54 20.32 3.14 17.24
N LYS A 55 19.71 1.98 17.41
CA LYS A 55 20.28 0.79 18.03
C LYS A 55 20.18 -0.41 17.08
N GLY A 56 20.90 -1.47 17.41
CA GLY A 56 21.02 -2.69 16.62
C GLY A 56 22.39 -2.81 15.93
N PRO A 57 22.55 -3.84 15.06
CA PRO A 57 21.52 -4.79 14.69
C PRO A 57 21.21 -5.79 15.80
N VAL A 58 19.93 -6.12 15.97
CA VAL A 58 19.51 -7.36 16.66
C VAL A 58 19.54 -8.48 15.64
N ILE A 59 20.42 -9.45 15.86
CA ILE A 59 20.60 -10.61 14.97
C ILE A 59 19.79 -11.79 15.52
N VAL A 60 18.90 -12.34 14.70
CA VAL A 60 18.13 -13.54 15.00
C VAL A 60 18.27 -14.47 13.81
N GLU A 61 18.59 -15.75 14.07
CA GLU A 61 18.74 -16.76 13.02
C GLU A 61 17.50 -16.82 12.11
N GLY A 62 17.74 -16.88 10.79
CA GLY A 62 16.69 -16.90 9.78
C GLY A 62 15.94 -15.58 9.57
N LYS A 63 16.37 -14.48 10.19
CA LYS A 63 15.78 -13.14 10.00
C LYS A 63 16.84 -12.13 9.55
N GLN A 64 16.38 -11.09 8.83
CA GLN A 64 17.23 -9.96 8.50
C GLN A 64 17.63 -9.19 9.76
N PRO A 65 18.84 -8.61 9.82
CA PRO A 65 19.27 -7.76 10.93
C PRO A 65 18.27 -6.64 11.19
N LEU A 66 17.83 -6.52 12.45
CA LEU A 66 16.82 -5.53 12.84
C LEU A 66 17.46 -4.34 13.54
N TYR A 67 17.29 -3.16 12.97
CA TYR A 67 17.67 -1.89 13.56
C TYR A 67 16.43 -1.18 14.09
N PHE A 68 16.62 -0.29 15.06
CA PHE A 68 15.51 0.50 15.56
C PHE A 68 15.96 1.87 16.05
N TRP A 69 15.16 2.88 15.73
CA TRP A 69 15.24 4.18 16.39
C TRP A 69 14.41 4.13 17.67
N GLU A 70 14.92 4.70 18.75
CA GLU A 70 14.26 4.72 20.05
C GLU A 70 14.48 6.04 20.80
N ALA A 71 13.40 6.53 21.41
CA ALA A 71 13.39 7.60 22.41
C ALA A 71 12.74 7.10 23.70
N THR A 72 13.37 7.37 24.86
CA THR A 72 12.93 6.83 26.16
C THR A 72 12.73 7.89 27.24
N SER A 73 12.81 9.17 26.89
CA SER A 73 12.64 10.29 27.82
C SER A 73 11.35 11.04 27.49
N ARG A 74 10.69 11.62 28.51
CA ARG A 74 9.53 12.50 28.28
C ARG A 74 9.90 13.71 27.40
N PRO A 75 11.02 14.43 27.64
CA PRO A 75 11.46 15.51 26.75
C PRO A 75 11.63 15.09 25.30
N ASP A 76 12.24 13.93 25.03
CA ASP A 76 12.43 13.42 23.67
C ASP A 76 11.08 13.17 22.99
N LEU A 77 10.12 12.53 23.67
CA LEU A 77 8.81 12.26 23.10
C LEU A 77 8.00 13.55 22.87
N VAL A 78 8.12 14.55 23.75
CA VAL A 78 7.52 15.86 23.54
C VAL A 78 8.10 16.50 22.28
N GLN A 79 9.42 16.51 22.12
CA GLN A 79 10.06 17.04 20.91
C GLN A 79 9.63 16.29 19.64
N VAL A 80 9.52 14.96 19.68
CA VAL A 80 8.99 14.19 18.54
C VAL A 80 7.59 14.68 18.18
N VAL A 81 6.70 14.78 19.16
CA VAL A 81 5.31 15.24 18.96
C VAL A 81 5.24 16.67 18.44
N GLU A 82 6.07 17.58 18.94
CA GLU A 82 6.13 18.96 18.46
C GLU A 82 6.53 19.02 16.98
N ARG A 83 7.43 18.14 16.55
CA ARG A 83 7.95 18.13 15.17
C ARG A 83 6.99 17.48 14.18
N ILE A 84 6.41 16.33 14.50
CA ILE A 84 5.63 15.53 13.54
C ILE A 84 4.14 15.44 13.87
N GLY A 85 3.75 15.81 15.09
CA GLY A 85 2.39 15.74 15.59
C GLY A 85 1.33 16.35 14.69
N PRO A 86 1.54 17.54 14.08
CA PRO A 86 0.57 18.15 13.17
C PRO A 86 0.15 17.26 12.00
N TRP A 87 1.02 16.35 11.54
CA TRP A 87 0.79 15.46 10.41
C TRP A 87 0.51 14.00 10.81
N LEU A 88 0.51 13.63 12.09
CA LEU A 88 0.23 12.25 12.50
C LEU A 88 -1.26 11.89 12.34
N CYS A 89 -1.53 10.64 11.99
CA CYS A 89 -2.89 10.09 12.02
C CYS A 89 -3.41 9.89 13.45
N SER A 90 -4.73 9.78 13.58
CA SER A 90 -5.42 9.73 14.88
C SER A 90 -4.96 8.59 15.79
N VAL A 91 -4.56 7.44 15.22
CA VAL A 91 -4.09 6.28 15.99
C VAL A 91 -2.79 6.60 16.74
N LYS A 92 -1.77 7.12 16.05
CA LYS A 92 -0.48 7.45 16.69
C LYS A 92 -0.58 8.70 17.55
N ARG A 93 -1.40 9.69 17.17
CA ARG A 93 -1.74 10.82 18.05
C ARG A 93 -2.33 10.32 19.37
N ALA A 94 -3.29 9.41 19.33
CA ALA A 94 -3.86 8.85 20.56
C ALA A 94 -2.83 8.04 21.37
N GLN A 95 -1.87 7.37 20.73
CA GLN A 95 -0.76 6.70 21.43
C GLN A 95 0.14 7.69 22.16
N PHE A 96 0.54 8.78 21.51
CA PHE A 96 1.34 9.83 22.14
C PHE A 96 0.61 10.53 23.28
N ALA A 97 -0.67 10.89 23.08
CA ALA A 97 -1.48 11.53 24.13
C ALA A 97 -1.55 10.66 25.39
N ARG A 98 -1.85 9.36 25.25
CA ARG A 98 -1.83 8.41 26.39
C ARG A 98 -0.45 8.24 27.02
N THR A 99 0.60 8.28 26.20
CA THR A 99 1.98 8.09 26.68
C THR A 99 2.46 9.28 27.49
N LEU A 100 2.18 10.51 27.01
CA LEU A 100 2.64 11.76 27.61
C LEU A 100 1.72 12.30 28.70
N ASP A 101 0.46 11.84 28.78
CA ASP A 101 -0.54 12.36 29.72
C ASP A 101 -0.87 13.84 29.51
N GLY A 102 -0.90 14.28 28.26
CA GLY A 102 -1.04 15.69 27.94
C GLY A 102 -1.64 15.93 26.57
N PRO A 103 -2.14 17.16 26.34
CA PRO A 103 -2.62 17.57 25.03
C PRO A 103 -1.47 17.55 24.02
N LEU A 104 -1.76 17.15 22.78
CA LEU A 104 -0.82 17.26 21.68
C LEU A 104 -1.07 18.56 20.90
N PRO A 105 -0.07 19.10 20.19
CA PRO A 105 -0.23 20.22 19.28
C PRO A 105 -1.43 20.02 18.35
N ALA A 106 -2.13 21.11 18.05
CA ALA A 106 -3.27 21.10 17.15
C ALA A 106 -2.90 20.42 15.82
N GLN A 107 -3.83 19.63 15.31
CA GLN A 107 -3.65 18.99 14.03
C GLN A 107 -3.78 20.06 12.93
N VAL A 108 -2.79 20.17 12.04
CA VAL A 108 -2.78 21.15 10.93
C VAL A 108 -3.24 20.45 9.62
N TRP A 109 -4.07 19.41 9.77
CA TRP A 109 -4.46 18.53 8.68
C TRP A 109 -5.90 18.82 8.21
N PRO A 110 -6.18 18.81 6.87
CA PRO A 110 -5.25 18.54 5.77
C PRO A 110 -4.23 19.66 5.55
N GLY A 111 -2.97 19.27 5.32
CA GLY A 111 -1.93 20.19 4.86
C GLY A 111 -2.08 20.52 3.37
N SER A 112 -1.08 21.17 2.78
CA SER A 112 -1.02 21.33 1.33
C SER A 112 -0.98 19.97 0.62
N MET A 113 -1.38 19.92 -0.66
CA MET A 113 -1.32 18.69 -1.45
C MET A 113 0.10 18.07 -1.47
N SER A 114 1.14 18.91 -1.48
CA SER A 114 2.53 18.47 -1.45
C SER A 114 2.92 17.83 -0.10
N GLU A 115 2.43 18.39 1.02
CA GLU A 115 2.63 17.80 2.35
C GLU A 115 1.88 16.47 2.52
N GLU A 116 0.69 16.34 1.93
CA GLU A 116 -0.04 15.07 1.93
C GLU A 116 0.69 13.98 1.11
N LEU A 117 1.31 14.36 -0.01
CA LEU A 117 2.17 13.44 -0.77
C LEU A 117 3.47 13.11 -0.04
N ALA A 118 4.04 14.07 0.71
CA ALA A 118 5.20 13.83 1.54
C ALA A 118 4.90 12.83 2.67
N TRP A 119 3.76 13.00 3.37
CA TRP A 119 3.27 12.03 4.34
C TRP A 119 3.03 10.66 3.69
N ALA A 120 2.38 10.61 2.51
CA ALA A 120 2.16 9.35 1.80
C ALA A 120 3.47 8.66 1.42
N GLY A 121 4.49 9.42 1.03
CA GLY A 121 5.84 8.91 0.75
C GLY A 121 6.49 8.29 1.98
N GLY A 122 6.41 8.94 3.13
CA GLY A 122 6.93 8.40 4.39
C GLY A 122 6.20 7.13 4.83
N PHE A 123 4.87 7.13 4.74
CA PHE A 123 4.06 5.95 5.04
C PHE A 123 4.37 4.79 4.10
N PHE A 124 4.60 5.07 2.81
CA PHE A 124 5.03 4.09 1.83
C PHE A 124 6.47 3.59 2.08
N ASP A 125 7.38 4.45 2.55
CA ASP A 125 8.74 4.04 2.95
C ASP A 125 8.75 3.06 4.12
N GLY A 126 7.81 3.19 5.05
CA GLY A 126 7.58 2.21 6.12
C GLY A 126 6.93 0.93 5.57
N GLU A 127 5.62 1.00 5.33
CA GLU A 127 4.76 -0.18 5.11
C GLU A 127 4.66 -0.60 3.63
N GLY A 128 5.04 0.28 2.72
CA GLY A 128 4.79 0.12 1.29
C GLY A 128 5.74 -0.81 0.57
N SER A 129 5.31 -1.28 -0.60
CA SER A 129 6.16 -2.03 -1.52
C SER A 129 5.69 -1.84 -2.95
N THR A 130 6.66 -1.78 -3.87
CA THR A 130 6.42 -1.97 -5.29
C THR A 130 6.89 -3.36 -5.67
N CYS A 131 5.99 -4.19 -6.17
CA CYS A 131 6.28 -5.58 -6.48
C CYS A 131 5.56 -6.05 -7.76
N LEU A 132 5.92 -7.24 -8.21
CA LEU A 132 5.28 -7.93 -9.31
C LEU A 132 4.19 -8.86 -8.79
N ASP A 133 3.03 -8.83 -9.41
CA ASP A 133 1.98 -9.84 -9.24
C ASP A 133 1.87 -10.65 -10.54
N LYS A 134 1.50 -11.92 -10.42
CA LYS A 134 1.30 -12.76 -11.61
C LYS A 134 0.08 -12.27 -12.37
N HIS A 135 0.19 -12.19 -13.69
CA HIS A 135 -0.97 -11.94 -14.51
C HIS A 135 -1.94 -13.09 -14.35
N ARG A 136 -3.22 -12.76 -14.17
CA ARG A 136 -4.24 -13.74 -13.81
C ARG A 136 -4.45 -14.82 -14.89
N THR A 137 -4.18 -14.50 -16.15
CA THR A 137 -4.55 -15.34 -17.30
C THR A 137 -3.43 -15.61 -18.30
N HIS A 138 -2.26 -14.99 -18.10
CA HIS A 138 -1.10 -15.24 -18.95
C HIS A 138 -0.02 -15.79 -18.04
N ALA A 139 0.31 -17.06 -18.26
CA ALA A 139 1.46 -17.66 -17.60
C ALA A 139 2.69 -16.81 -17.94
N ASP A 140 3.60 -16.68 -16.99
CA ASP A 140 4.88 -15.97 -17.15
C ASP A 140 4.77 -14.48 -17.50
N PHE A 141 3.57 -13.91 -17.40
CA PHE A 141 3.36 -12.46 -17.48
C PHE A 141 3.16 -11.86 -16.09
N PHE A 142 3.73 -10.69 -15.86
CA PHE A 142 3.71 -9.97 -14.59
C PHE A 142 3.07 -8.60 -14.75
N VAL A 143 2.42 -8.15 -13.68
CA VAL A 143 1.87 -6.79 -13.58
C VAL A 143 2.48 -6.08 -12.39
N PRO A 144 2.78 -4.77 -12.50
CA PRO A 144 3.28 -4.02 -11.37
C PRO A 144 2.15 -3.73 -10.39
N VAL A 145 2.49 -3.71 -9.11
CA VAL A 145 1.56 -3.41 -8.02
C VAL A 145 2.26 -2.52 -7.00
N LEU A 146 1.63 -1.40 -6.65
CA LEU A 146 1.94 -0.72 -5.39
C LEU A 146 1.02 -1.30 -4.32
N TYR A 147 1.59 -1.54 -3.15
CA TYR A 147 0.96 -2.27 -2.08
C TYR A 147 1.31 -1.62 -0.75
N VAL A 148 0.29 -1.35 0.07
CA VAL A 148 0.47 -0.95 1.48
C VAL A 148 -0.53 -1.74 2.32
N PRO A 149 -0.08 -2.65 3.20
CA PRO A 149 -0.94 -3.28 4.20
C PRO A 149 -1.15 -2.37 5.40
N GLN A 150 -2.30 -2.48 6.05
CA GLN A 150 -2.46 -1.96 7.41
C GLN A 150 -3.50 -2.78 8.18
N SER A 151 -3.19 -3.05 9.46
CA SER A 151 -4.11 -3.67 10.40
C SER A 151 -4.91 -2.61 11.16
N ALA A 152 -6.17 -2.90 11.46
CA ALA A 152 -7.00 -2.04 12.29
C ALA A 152 -7.87 -2.92 13.22
N ALA A 153 -8.16 -2.42 14.42
CA ALA A 153 -9.04 -3.11 15.36
C ALA A 153 -10.48 -3.21 14.81
N SER A 154 -10.95 -2.14 14.16
CA SER A 154 -12.25 -2.07 13.49
C SER A 154 -12.13 -1.26 12.19
N GLY A 155 -13.04 -1.50 11.25
CA GLY A 155 -13.13 -0.68 10.03
C GLY A 155 -11.88 -0.70 9.14
N ILE A 156 -11.74 0.34 8.32
CA ILE A 156 -10.54 0.60 7.51
C ILE A 156 -9.60 1.49 8.33
N ALA A 157 -8.31 1.18 8.33
CA ALA A 157 -7.30 2.00 9.00
C ALA A 157 -7.32 3.45 8.45
N PRO A 158 -7.37 4.50 9.29
CA PRO A 158 -7.36 5.89 8.84
C PRO A 158 -6.20 6.23 7.91
N GLU A 159 -5.04 5.61 8.13
CA GLU A 159 -3.82 5.78 7.33
C GLU A 159 -4.06 5.30 5.89
N LEU A 160 -4.79 4.19 5.67
CA LEU A 160 -5.10 3.72 4.32
C LEU A 160 -6.08 4.66 3.60
N LEU A 161 -7.05 5.22 4.31
CA LEU A 161 -7.99 6.20 3.74
C LEU A 161 -7.25 7.48 3.35
N ARG A 162 -6.35 7.96 4.21
CA ARG A 162 -5.53 9.13 3.94
C ARG A 162 -4.59 8.90 2.75
N LEU A 163 -3.91 7.76 2.70
CA LEU A 163 -3.07 7.38 1.55
C LEU A 163 -3.87 7.37 0.25
N GLN A 164 -5.06 6.77 0.26
CA GLN A 164 -5.93 6.74 -0.91
C GLN A 164 -6.35 8.15 -1.34
N SER A 165 -6.68 9.02 -0.38
CA SER A 165 -7.04 10.42 -0.63
C SER A 165 -5.87 11.23 -1.20
N ALA A 166 -4.68 11.13 -0.59
CA ALA A 166 -3.49 11.87 -0.99
C ALA A 166 -3.01 11.50 -2.40
N VAL A 167 -3.00 10.22 -2.73
CA VAL A 167 -2.55 9.73 -4.05
C VAL A 167 -3.67 9.86 -5.10
N GLY A 168 -4.95 9.92 -4.68
CA GLY A 168 -6.11 9.96 -5.60
C GLY A 168 -6.26 8.70 -6.46
N LEU A 169 -5.51 7.64 -6.17
CA LEU A 169 -5.48 6.38 -6.92
C LEU A 169 -5.58 5.19 -5.97
N GLY A 170 -5.83 4.03 -6.58
CA GLY A 170 -5.81 2.75 -5.90
C GLY A 170 -7.12 2.39 -5.20
N THR A 171 -7.15 1.17 -4.69
CA THR A 171 -8.32 0.57 -4.06
C THR A 171 -7.92 -0.10 -2.77
N ILE A 172 -8.73 0.06 -1.73
CA ILE A 172 -8.58 -0.66 -0.46
C ILE A 172 -9.35 -1.97 -0.56
N SER A 173 -8.66 -3.09 -0.34
CA SER A 173 -9.31 -4.40 -0.42
C SER A 173 -10.26 -4.67 0.75
N GLY A 174 -11.14 -5.65 0.58
CA GLY A 174 -11.86 -6.25 1.70
C GLY A 174 -10.92 -6.88 2.75
N LEU A 175 -11.47 -7.17 3.93
CA LEU A 175 -10.74 -7.72 5.07
C LEU A 175 -10.05 -9.04 4.69
N ARG A 176 -8.74 -9.10 4.90
CA ARG A 176 -7.95 -10.32 4.76
C ARG A 176 -7.78 -10.96 6.12
N LYS A 177 -8.25 -12.20 6.25
CA LYS A 177 -7.95 -13.04 7.41
C LYS A 177 -6.49 -13.48 7.30
N SER A 178 -5.71 -13.28 8.36
CA SER A 178 -4.40 -13.88 8.50
C SER A 178 -4.49 -15.10 9.41
N LYS A 179 -3.56 -16.05 9.26
CA LYS A 179 -3.40 -17.13 10.24
C LYS A 179 -2.98 -16.51 11.58
N PRO A 180 -3.56 -16.94 12.72
CA PRO A 180 -3.08 -16.55 14.05
C PRO A 180 -1.56 -16.79 14.18
N PRO A 181 -0.83 -15.94 14.90
CA PRO A 181 -1.29 -14.82 15.75
C PRO A 181 -1.45 -13.48 15.01
N ARG A 182 -1.32 -13.45 13.68
CA ARG A 182 -1.34 -12.19 12.91
C ARG A 182 -2.75 -11.61 12.85
N LYS A 183 -2.85 -10.30 13.06
CA LYS A 183 -4.12 -9.57 12.99
C LYS A 183 -4.66 -9.56 11.56
N PRO A 184 -5.99 -9.58 11.38
CA PRO A 184 -6.61 -9.28 10.11
C PRO A 184 -6.19 -7.89 9.61
N TYR A 185 -5.98 -7.76 8.30
CA TYR A 185 -5.53 -6.52 7.70
C TYR A 185 -6.28 -6.21 6.41
N ARG A 186 -6.22 -4.95 5.99
CA ARG A 186 -6.62 -4.52 4.64
C ARG A 186 -5.38 -4.00 3.93
N ARG A 187 -5.49 -3.83 2.63
CA ARG A 187 -4.39 -3.33 1.80
C ARG A 187 -4.90 -2.32 0.80
N TRP A 188 -4.22 -1.19 0.73
CA TRP A 188 -4.32 -0.31 -0.43
C TRP A 188 -3.49 -0.89 -1.57
N ARG A 189 -4.05 -0.90 -2.78
CA ARG A 189 -3.39 -1.40 -3.98
C ARG A 189 -3.63 -0.49 -5.16
N VAL A 190 -2.55 -0.18 -5.88
CA VAL A 190 -2.62 0.35 -7.25
C VAL A 190 -2.23 -0.76 -8.20
N PHE A 191 -3.03 -0.94 -9.24
CA PHE A 191 -2.87 -1.95 -10.27
C PHE A 191 -3.05 -1.28 -11.63
N THR A 192 -2.54 -1.93 -12.67
CA THR A 192 -2.28 -1.42 -14.03
C THR A 192 -1.01 -0.57 -14.13
N ILE A 193 -0.31 -0.75 -15.25
CA ILE A 193 0.96 -0.09 -15.56
C ILE A 193 0.81 1.43 -15.47
N GLU A 194 -0.18 1.99 -16.16
CA GLU A 194 -0.47 3.43 -16.18
C GLU A 194 -0.70 4.02 -14.78
N LYS A 195 -1.55 3.40 -13.96
CA LYS A 195 -1.85 3.89 -12.61
C LYS A 195 -0.66 3.75 -11.69
N VAL A 196 0.11 2.67 -11.82
CA VAL A 196 1.35 2.49 -11.05
C VAL A 196 2.36 3.57 -11.41
N PHE A 197 2.60 3.85 -12.69
CA PHE A 197 3.48 4.95 -13.10
C PHE A 197 3.03 6.29 -12.54
N ARG A 198 1.73 6.60 -12.62
CA ARG A 198 1.19 7.85 -12.08
C ARG A 198 1.36 7.94 -10.56
N ALA A 199 1.05 6.87 -9.83
CA ALA A 199 1.25 6.82 -8.38
C ALA A 199 2.73 6.96 -7.99
N LEU A 200 3.63 6.27 -8.69
CA LEU A 200 5.07 6.42 -8.49
C LEU A 200 5.55 7.83 -8.77
N HIS A 201 5.09 8.46 -9.86
CA HIS A 201 5.44 9.84 -10.19
C HIS A 201 5.09 10.81 -9.06
N MET A 202 3.90 10.67 -8.46
CA MET A 202 3.48 11.51 -7.33
C MET A 202 4.26 11.26 -6.04
N LEU A 203 4.65 10.00 -5.78
CA LEU A 203 5.40 9.63 -4.57
C LEU A 203 6.92 9.81 -4.71
N TRP A 204 7.44 9.84 -5.94
CA TRP A 204 8.87 9.82 -6.26
C TRP A 204 9.70 10.86 -5.51
N PRO A 205 9.26 12.14 -5.38
CA PRO A 205 10.02 13.15 -4.67
C PRO A 205 10.27 12.80 -3.20
N PHE A 206 9.38 12.01 -2.59
CA PHE A 206 9.33 11.81 -1.15
C PHE A 206 9.82 10.43 -0.67
N ILE A 207 9.72 9.40 -1.52
CA ILE A 207 10.15 8.04 -1.16
C ILE A 207 11.67 7.88 -1.20
N GLY A 208 12.20 7.02 -0.33
CA GLY A 208 13.62 6.72 -0.18
C GLY A 208 14.17 5.75 -1.24
N ASN A 209 15.49 5.56 -1.22
CA ASN A 209 16.21 4.80 -2.24
C ASN A 209 15.75 3.33 -2.34
N VAL A 210 15.44 2.68 -1.21
CA VAL A 210 14.96 1.29 -1.18
C VAL A 210 13.67 1.15 -2.00
N LYS A 211 12.69 2.02 -1.80
CA LYS A 211 11.41 1.95 -2.53
C LYS A 211 11.56 2.39 -3.98
N ARG A 212 12.44 3.36 -4.27
CA ARG A 212 12.81 3.72 -5.65
C ARG A 212 13.43 2.54 -6.39
N GLU A 213 14.31 1.79 -5.74
CA GLU A 213 14.97 0.62 -6.33
C GLU A 213 13.99 -0.54 -6.54
N GLN A 214 13.12 -0.81 -5.55
CA GLN A 214 12.01 -1.76 -5.74
C GLN A 214 11.16 -1.39 -6.95
N ALA A 215 10.82 -0.11 -7.10
CA ALA A 215 10.06 0.39 -8.24
C ALA A 215 10.82 0.21 -9.56
N ARG A 216 12.11 0.59 -9.62
CA ARG A 216 12.93 0.40 -10.82
C ARG A 216 12.97 -1.06 -11.26
N ARG A 217 13.26 -1.99 -10.35
CA ARG A 217 13.32 -3.44 -10.65
C ARG A 217 11.98 -3.97 -11.17
N ALA A 218 10.88 -3.62 -10.51
CA ALA A 218 9.56 -4.06 -10.94
C ALA A 218 9.19 -3.48 -12.32
N MET A 219 9.46 -2.21 -12.56
CA MET A 219 9.11 -1.55 -13.83
C MET A 219 10.01 -2.00 -14.97
N GLN A 220 11.30 -2.28 -14.74
CA GLN A 220 12.20 -2.85 -15.74
C GLN A 220 11.66 -4.18 -16.28
N ILE A 221 11.24 -5.08 -15.39
CA ILE A 221 10.65 -6.37 -15.79
C ILE A 221 9.37 -6.14 -16.59
N VAL A 222 8.50 -5.24 -16.12
CA VAL A 222 7.21 -4.99 -16.77
C VAL A 222 7.37 -4.41 -18.17
N LEU A 223 8.30 -3.46 -18.36
CA LEU A 223 8.57 -2.81 -19.64
C LEU A 223 9.32 -3.70 -20.63
N ALA A 224 10.09 -4.68 -20.15
CA ALA A 224 10.79 -5.64 -20.99
C ALA A 224 9.87 -6.76 -21.52
N GLN A 225 8.66 -6.91 -20.95
CA GLN A 225 7.72 -7.91 -21.44
C GLN A 225 7.09 -7.48 -22.77
N PRO A 226 6.84 -8.43 -23.69
CA PRO A 226 6.12 -8.12 -24.92
C PRO A 226 4.71 -7.62 -24.59
N ASP A 227 4.15 -6.78 -25.46
CA ASP A 227 2.75 -6.40 -25.32
C ASP A 227 1.86 -7.64 -25.35
N LEU A 228 0.95 -7.73 -24.38
CA LEU A 228 -0.08 -8.77 -24.42
C LEU A 228 -0.94 -8.54 -25.65
N VAL A 229 -0.91 -9.50 -26.58
CA VAL A 229 -1.81 -9.51 -27.73
C VAL A 229 -3.23 -9.35 -27.22
N ARG A 230 -3.90 -8.30 -27.71
CA ARG A 230 -5.27 -7.99 -27.35
C ARG A 230 -6.23 -8.86 -28.19
N GLY A 231 -7.24 -9.42 -27.53
CA GLY A 231 -8.24 -10.30 -28.18
C GLY A 231 -7.84 -11.78 -28.20
N ASN A 232 -8.82 -12.69 -28.05
CA ASN A 232 -8.59 -14.13 -28.20
C ASN A 232 -8.54 -14.47 -29.69
N PRO A 233 -7.48 -15.13 -30.21
CA PRO A 233 -7.47 -15.63 -31.59
C PRO A 233 -8.67 -16.54 -31.90
N ALA A 234 -9.21 -17.25 -30.89
CA ALA A 234 -10.40 -18.08 -31.03
C ALA A 234 -11.72 -17.27 -31.18
N PHE A 235 -11.71 -15.94 -31.04
CA PHE A 235 -12.89 -15.09 -31.31
C PHE A 235 -13.04 -14.70 -32.80
N GLY A 236 -12.15 -15.16 -33.70
CA GLY A 236 -12.30 -15.07 -35.16
C GLY A 236 -11.60 -13.88 -35.84
N VAL A 237 -11.80 -13.75 -37.16
CA VAL A 237 -11.26 -12.68 -38.03
C VAL A 237 -11.75 -11.27 -37.61
N SER A 238 -11.03 -10.21 -38.00
CA SER A 238 -11.28 -8.79 -37.64
C SER A 238 -12.74 -8.30 -37.74
N GLY A 239 -13.60 -8.94 -38.55
CA GLY A 239 -15.05 -8.65 -38.61
C GLY A 239 -15.85 -9.03 -37.36
N ALA A 240 -15.29 -9.84 -36.45
CA ALA A 240 -15.93 -10.25 -35.20
C ALA A 240 -15.68 -9.26 -34.04
N ARG A 241 -15.25 -8.02 -34.34
CA ARG A 241 -14.81 -6.99 -33.39
C ARG A 241 -15.79 -6.71 -32.28
N TYR A 242 -17.08 -6.77 -32.57
CA TYR A 242 -18.14 -6.55 -31.61
C TYR A 242 -18.87 -7.87 -31.29
N CYS A 243 -19.31 -8.04 -30.05
CA CYS A 243 -20.27 -9.11 -29.74
C CYS A 243 -21.68 -8.71 -30.20
N LEU A 244 -22.64 -9.64 -30.15
CA LEU A 244 -24.04 -9.37 -30.49
C LEU A 244 -24.68 -8.26 -29.62
N ARG A 245 -24.05 -7.90 -28.50
CA ARG A 245 -24.45 -6.79 -27.61
C ARG A 245 -23.59 -5.53 -27.79
N GLY A 246 -22.82 -5.43 -28.89
CA GLY A 246 -22.04 -4.25 -29.24
C GLY A 246 -20.71 -4.06 -28.47
N HIS A 247 -20.33 -4.99 -27.59
CA HIS A 247 -19.06 -4.84 -26.85
C HIS A 247 -17.85 -5.20 -27.72
N ASP A 248 -16.83 -4.33 -27.71
CA ASP A 248 -15.55 -4.56 -28.36
C ASP A 248 -14.79 -5.75 -27.71
N LYS A 249 -14.60 -6.82 -28.50
CA LYS A 249 -13.90 -8.05 -28.08
C LYS A 249 -12.39 -7.94 -28.15
N TRP A 250 -11.84 -7.01 -28.95
CA TRP A 250 -10.40 -6.82 -29.08
C TRP A 250 -9.84 -6.07 -27.87
N ASN A 251 -10.57 -5.09 -27.36
CA ASN A 251 -10.17 -4.39 -26.13
C ASN A 251 -10.42 -5.21 -24.85
N ALA A 252 -11.05 -6.38 -24.96
CA ALA A 252 -11.26 -7.26 -23.82
C ALA A 252 -9.98 -8.07 -23.51
N PRO A 253 -9.49 -8.04 -22.26
CA PRO A 253 -8.37 -8.89 -21.85
C PRO A 253 -8.65 -10.35 -22.17
N ILE A 254 -7.69 -11.07 -22.75
CA ILE A 254 -7.78 -12.52 -23.00
C ILE A 254 -7.98 -13.19 -21.64
N ARG A 255 -9.19 -13.67 -21.40
CA ARG A 255 -9.46 -14.57 -20.28
C ARG A 255 -10.05 -15.84 -20.85
N PRO A 256 -9.43 -17.01 -20.61
CA PRO A 256 -10.20 -18.23 -20.45
C PRO A 256 -11.17 -17.96 -19.30
N PHE A 257 -12.46 -17.78 -19.59
CA PHE A 257 -13.44 -17.67 -18.53
C PHE A 257 -13.61 -19.05 -17.90
N LYS A 258 -12.87 -19.33 -16.82
CA LYS A 258 -13.23 -20.41 -15.87
C LYS A 258 -14.22 -19.83 -14.86
N GLY A 259 -15.46 -20.27 -14.92
CA GLY A 259 -16.47 -19.95 -13.91
C GLY A 259 -15.97 -20.33 -12.51
N ARG A 260 -16.22 -19.49 -11.51
CA ARG A 260 -15.89 -19.80 -10.09
C ARG A 260 -17.00 -20.65 -9.43
N GLY A 261 -17.49 -21.66 -10.13
CA GLY A 261 -18.53 -22.57 -9.64
C GLY A 261 -18.14 -24.02 -9.85
N LYS A 262 -18.79 -24.94 -9.13
CA LYS A 262 -18.67 -26.40 -9.32
C LYS A 262 -19.21 -26.90 -10.67
N ASN A 263 -19.67 -26.00 -11.53
CA ASN A 263 -20.31 -26.36 -12.79
C ASN A 263 -19.32 -26.07 -13.91
N GLU A 264 -18.53 -27.09 -14.24
CA GLU A 264 -17.90 -27.20 -15.56
C GLU A 264 -18.98 -27.32 -16.68
N GLU A 265 -20.26 -27.46 -16.28
CA GLU A 265 -21.44 -27.68 -17.11
C GLU A 265 -22.45 -26.49 -17.08
N ASP A 266 -22.01 -25.22 -17.14
CA ASP A 266 -22.93 -24.12 -17.47
C ASP A 266 -22.92 -23.91 -18.99
N PRO A 267 -23.87 -24.50 -19.76
CA PRO A 267 -23.92 -24.37 -21.22
C PRO A 267 -24.09 -22.93 -21.69
N MET A 268 -24.42 -21.97 -20.81
CA MET A 268 -24.42 -20.55 -21.19
C MET A 268 -23.02 -19.90 -21.20
N ASN A 269 -21.96 -20.60 -20.76
CA ASN A 269 -20.57 -20.14 -20.82
C ASN A 269 -19.83 -20.57 -22.11
N HIS A 270 -20.55 -20.93 -23.17
CA HIS A 270 -19.92 -21.25 -24.44
C HIS A 270 -19.02 -20.10 -24.92
N LEU A 271 -17.95 -20.50 -25.62
CA LEU A 271 -16.83 -19.77 -26.22
C LEU A 271 -17.21 -18.57 -27.13
N ARG A 272 -18.48 -18.15 -27.15
CA ARG A 272 -19.04 -17.08 -27.99
C ARG A 272 -19.40 -15.80 -27.21
N GLN A 273 -19.37 -15.80 -25.87
CA GLN A 273 -19.66 -14.60 -25.08
C GLN A 273 -18.39 -13.78 -24.79
N CYS A 274 -18.44 -12.47 -25.06
CA CYS A 274 -17.34 -11.57 -24.73
C CYS A 274 -17.23 -11.33 -23.20
N LEU A 275 -16.03 -10.98 -22.72
CA LEU A 275 -15.76 -10.80 -21.29
C LEU A 275 -16.64 -9.72 -20.63
N ALA A 276 -17.06 -8.69 -21.37
CA ALA A 276 -17.96 -7.66 -20.88
C ALA A 276 -19.34 -8.23 -20.53
N CYS A 277 -19.96 -8.97 -21.46
CA CYS A 277 -21.23 -9.68 -21.22
C CYS A 277 -21.16 -10.60 -20.00
N VAL A 278 -20.06 -11.33 -19.86
CA VAL A 278 -19.86 -12.26 -18.74
C VAL A 278 -19.73 -11.51 -17.41
N ARG A 279 -19.06 -10.36 -17.39
CA ARG A 279 -18.94 -9.52 -16.17
C ARG A 279 -20.28 -8.93 -15.77
N GLU A 280 -21.07 -8.43 -16.73
CA GLU A 280 -22.42 -7.92 -16.49
C GLU A 280 -23.32 -9.00 -15.89
N ALA A 281 -23.34 -10.19 -16.49
CA ALA A 281 -24.11 -11.32 -15.99
C ALA A 281 -23.68 -11.69 -14.56
N ALA A 282 -22.37 -11.73 -14.28
CA ALA A 282 -21.85 -11.99 -12.93
C ALA A 282 -22.20 -10.87 -11.93
N GLN A 283 -22.26 -9.62 -12.37
CA GLN A 283 -22.67 -8.48 -11.54
C GLN A 283 -24.17 -8.52 -11.24
N ALA A 284 -25.01 -8.81 -12.23
CA ALA A 284 -26.44 -9.03 -12.06
C ALA A 284 -26.74 -10.18 -11.08
N ARG A 285 -26.04 -11.32 -11.22
CA ARG A 285 -26.14 -12.46 -10.26
C ARG A 285 -25.77 -12.05 -8.83
N ARG A 286 -24.69 -11.27 -8.65
CA ARG A 286 -24.27 -10.75 -7.33
C ARG A 286 -25.29 -9.78 -6.73
N ASN A 287 -25.83 -8.88 -7.55
CA ASN A 287 -26.85 -7.93 -7.10
C ASN A 287 -28.15 -8.66 -6.71
N LYS A 288 -28.55 -9.70 -7.44
CA LYS A 288 -29.69 -10.55 -7.10
C LYS A 288 -29.48 -11.29 -5.76
N LYS A 289 -28.27 -11.78 -5.48
CA LYS A 289 -27.91 -12.40 -4.18
C LYS A 289 -27.83 -11.42 -3.01
N ARG A 290 -27.58 -10.13 -3.26
CA ARG A 290 -27.55 -9.08 -2.22
C ARG A 290 -28.94 -8.55 -1.86
N ARG A 291 -29.93 -8.78 -2.73
CA ARG A 291 -31.34 -8.38 -2.55
C ARG A 291 -32.21 -9.49 -1.94
N ARG A 292 -31.62 -10.67 -1.70
CA ARG A 292 -32.21 -11.78 -0.94
C ARG A 292 -31.49 -11.86 0.39
#